data_AF-A0A8W7PLV7-F1
#
_entry.id   AF-A0A8W7PLV7-F1
#
_cell.length_a   1.000
_cell.length_b   1.000
_cell.length_c   1.000
_cell.angle_alpha   90.00
_cell.angle_beta   90.00
_cell.angle_gamma   90.00
#
_symmetry.space_group_name_H-M   'P 1'
#
loop_
_entity.id
_entity.type
_entity.pdbx_description
1 polymer ?
#
loop_
_entity_poly.entity_id
_entity_poly.type
_entity_poly.pdbx_seq_one_letter_code
_entity_poly.pdbx_strand_id
1 'polypeptide(L)'
;LAGTVAENWCPKFVLGFDPRRLAYRTCHENGSWFVHPHSGREWSNYTNCIDTEDMQLRRLVNDIYIGGYTVSFLTLIISLCIFHSFRTLKCTRIRIHIHLFTSLALSCLFWIVWYKFVVEDPDVLNANTGWCVGLHILLHYLMLVNYFWMFCEGLHLHLVLVIVMASLVFLINVVRVLLTKLSSTSPHPAPLGLRKATRATLILIPLFGLQHILLPFRPEKGCSLERYYQIGAALLISLQGLCVSCLFCFANHDVIFAVQCYLSRFFPDLVTHPFLESNGGQPATQSRDVVV
;
A
#
# COMPACT_ATOMS: atom_id res chain seq x y z
N LEU A 1 -31.30 -46.32 12.74
CA LEU A 1 -31.60 -47.51 13.59
C LEU A 1 -31.30 -47.14 15.05
N ALA A 2 -31.88 -47.84 16.03
CA ALA A 2 -31.46 -47.66 17.42
C ALA A 2 -29.98 -48.06 17.57
N GLY A 3 -29.22 -47.34 18.40
CA GLY A 3 -27.77 -47.57 18.59
C GLY A 3 -26.89 -47.13 17.41
N THR A 4 -27.42 -46.38 16.43
CA THR A 4 -26.65 -45.88 15.27
C THR A 4 -26.52 -44.35 15.26
N VAL A 5 -25.52 -43.85 14.54
CA VAL A 5 -25.35 -42.43 14.26
C VAL A 5 -26.03 -42.10 12.93
N ALA A 6 -26.91 -41.09 12.95
CA ALA A 6 -27.49 -40.52 11.75
C ALA A 6 -26.58 -39.41 11.21
N GLU A 7 -26.38 -39.39 9.90
CA GLU A 7 -25.50 -38.44 9.21
C GLU A 7 -26.31 -37.64 8.20
N ASN A 8 -26.07 -36.33 8.13
CA ASN A 8 -26.69 -35.46 7.12
C ASN A 8 -25.72 -34.36 6.70
N TRP A 9 -25.86 -33.88 5.47
CA TRP A 9 -25.10 -32.72 4.98
C TRP A 9 -25.37 -31.48 5.82
N CYS A 10 -24.32 -30.68 6.04
CA CYS A 10 -24.45 -29.44 6.79
C CYS A 10 -25.43 -28.47 6.10
N PRO A 11 -26.29 -27.78 6.88
CA PRO A 11 -27.30 -26.88 6.33
C PRO A 11 -26.68 -25.68 5.60
N LYS A 12 -27.21 -25.36 4.43
CA LYS A 12 -26.76 -24.21 3.60
C LYS A 12 -27.19 -22.85 4.13
N PHE A 13 -28.22 -22.80 4.97
CA PHE A 13 -28.79 -21.54 5.47
C PHE A 13 -28.01 -20.96 6.67
N VAL A 14 -27.10 -21.74 7.27
CA VAL A 14 -26.27 -21.27 8.38
C VAL A 14 -25.00 -20.66 7.81
N LEU A 15 -24.77 -19.38 8.11
CA LEU A 15 -23.57 -18.66 7.66
C LEU A 15 -22.31 -19.29 8.29
N GLY A 16 -21.29 -19.56 7.47
CA GLY A 16 -20.02 -20.13 7.91
C GLY A 16 -19.96 -21.67 7.94
N PHE A 17 -21.05 -22.37 7.61
CA PHE A 17 -21.04 -23.83 7.47
C PHE A 17 -20.60 -24.26 6.06
N ASP A 18 -19.77 -25.30 5.95
CA ASP A 18 -19.44 -25.94 4.66
C ASP A 18 -20.49 -27.02 4.34
N PRO A 19 -21.34 -26.83 3.31
CA PRO A 19 -22.37 -27.80 2.94
C PRO A 19 -21.82 -29.12 2.38
N ARG A 20 -20.50 -29.22 2.16
CA ARG A 20 -19.79 -30.45 1.75
C ARG A 20 -19.35 -31.30 2.94
N ARG A 21 -19.56 -30.83 4.17
CA ARG A 21 -19.26 -31.60 5.40
C ARG A 21 -20.55 -32.21 5.97
N LEU A 22 -20.39 -33.15 6.90
CA LEU A 22 -21.48 -33.89 7.53
C LEU A 22 -21.66 -33.47 8.99
N ALA A 23 -22.92 -33.36 9.40
CA ALA A 23 -23.36 -33.25 10.78
C ALA A 23 -23.84 -34.63 11.28
N TYR A 24 -23.66 -34.88 12.57
CA TYR A 24 -23.94 -36.19 13.18
C TYR A 24 -24.99 -36.08 14.27
N ARG A 25 -25.89 -37.06 14.37
CA ARG A 25 -26.86 -37.16 15.46
C ARG A 25 -26.95 -38.59 15.95
N THR A 26 -26.65 -38.81 17.23
CA THR A 26 -26.58 -40.16 17.81
C THR A 26 -27.94 -40.59 18.35
N CYS A 27 -28.40 -41.78 17.96
CA CYS A 27 -29.59 -42.43 18.52
C CYS A 27 -29.17 -43.54 19.48
N HIS A 28 -29.69 -43.52 20.71
CA HIS A 28 -29.43 -44.54 21.72
C HIS A 28 -30.15 -45.86 21.41
N GLU A 29 -29.77 -46.94 22.10
CA GLU A 29 -30.40 -48.26 21.95
C GLU A 29 -31.86 -48.28 22.40
N ASN A 30 -32.22 -47.41 23.34
CA ASN A 30 -33.61 -47.22 23.79
C ASN A 30 -34.50 -46.49 22.77
N GLY A 31 -33.94 -46.05 21.62
CA GLY A 31 -34.65 -45.32 20.58
C GLY A 31 -34.78 -43.81 20.82
N SER A 32 -34.20 -43.25 21.89
CA SER A 32 -34.17 -41.80 22.12
C SER A 32 -32.92 -41.14 21.54
N TRP A 33 -33.03 -39.87 21.17
CA TRP A 33 -31.86 -39.09 20.74
C TRP A 33 -30.90 -38.82 21.89
N PHE A 34 -29.62 -38.69 21.55
CA PHE A 34 -28.61 -38.25 22.50
C PHE A 34 -28.95 -36.87 23.07
N VAL A 35 -28.85 -36.77 24.40
CA VAL A 35 -29.10 -35.57 25.17
C VAL A 35 -27.77 -35.03 25.69
N HIS A 36 -27.50 -33.76 25.43
CA HIS A 36 -26.21 -33.17 25.79
C HIS A 36 -26.09 -32.98 27.31
N PRO A 37 -24.96 -33.36 27.94
CA PRO A 37 -24.83 -33.50 29.38
C PRO A 37 -25.01 -32.19 30.16
N HIS A 38 -24.63 -31.05 29.57
CA HIS A 38 -24.75 -29.74 30.23
C HIS A 38 -26.09 -29.04 29.97
N SER A 39 -26.72 -29.28 28.82
CA SER A 39 -27.93 -28.52 28.42
C SER A 39 -29.22 -29.30 28.69
N GLY A 40 -29.14 -30.62 28.88
CA GLY A 40 -30.31 -31.47 29.11
C GLY A 40 -31.28 -31.52 27.93
N ARG A 41 -30.86 -31.09 26.73
CA ARG A 41 -31.67 -31.09 25.50
C ARG A 41 -31.10 -32.06 24.48
N GLU A 42 -31.98 -32.57 23.62
CA GLU A 42 -31.56 -33.33 22.43
C GLU A 42 -30.54 -32.53 21.62
N TRP A 43 -29.51 -33.22 21.13
CA TRP A 43 -28.37 -32.55 20.52
C TRP A 43 -27.89 -33.22 19.23
N SER A 44 -27.43 -32.37 18.31
CA SER A 44 -26.78 -32.76 17.07
C SER A 44 -25.38 -32.15 17.02
N ASN A 45 -24.39 -32.95 16.62
CA ASN A 45 -23.02 -32.53 16.47
C ASN A 45 -22.81 -31.81 15.13
N TYR A 46 -22.64 -30.48 15.20
CA TYR A 46 -22.29 -29.63 14.06
C TYR A 46 -20.83 -29.19 14.05
N THR A 47 -19.97 -29.70 14.95
CA THR A 47 -18.57 -29.27 15.05
C THR A 47 -17.82 -29.47 13.74
N ASN A 48 -18.12 -30.54 12.99
CA ASN A 48 -17.48 -30.81 11.70
C ASN A 48 -17.97 -29.86 10.58
N CYS A 49 -19.10 -29.18 10.74
CA CYS A 49 -19.61 -28.26 9.70
C CYS A 49 -18.80 -26.98 9.56
N ILE A 50 -17.94 -26.67 10.52
CA ILE A 50 -17.11 -25.46 10.54
C ILE A 50 -15.70 -25.83 10.08
N ASP A 51 -15.21 -25.14 9.04
CA ASP A 51 -13.81 -25.21 8.63
C ASP A 51 -12.95 -24.31 9.51
N THR A 52 -12.34 -24.90 10.54
CA THR A 52 -11.50 -24.16 11.49
C THR A 52 -10.23 -23.60 10.86
N GLU A 53 -9.65 -24.26 9.87
CA GLU A 53 -8.43 -23.80 9.20
C GLU A 53 -8.71 -22.59 8.31
N ASP A 54 -9.80 -22.63 7.54
CA ASP A 54 -10.26 -21.48 6.74
C ASP A 54 -10.63 -20.28 7.63
N MET A 55 -11.34 -20.53 8.74
CA MET A 55 -11.67 -19.49 9.72
C MET A 55 -10.42 -18.82 10.32
N GLN A 56 -9.39 -19.61 10.67
CA GLN A 56 -8.14 -19.08 11.22
C GLN A 56 -7.37 -18.27 10.17
N LEU A 57 -7.32 -18.76 8.93
CA LEU A 57 -6.67 -18.06 7.82
C LEU A 57 -7.35 -16.72 7.54
N ARG A 58 -8.69 -16.68 7.50
CA ARG A 58 -9.45 -15.43 7.33
C ARG A 58 -9.15 -14.41 8.41
N ARG A 59 -9.07 -14.84 9.68
CA ARG A 59 -8.71 -13.95 10.80
C ARG A 59 -7.30 -13.41 10.65
N LEU A 60 -6.33 -14.27 10.36
CA LEU A 60 -4.95 -13.85 10.10
C LEU A 60 -4.86 -12.83 8.97
N VAL A 61 -5.56 -13.08 7.86
CA VAL A 61 -5.59 -12.17 6.71
C VAL A 61 -6.25 -10.83 7.07
N ASN A 62 -7.34 -10.85 7.84
CA ASN A 62 -8.01 -9.65 8.34
C ASN A 62 -7.08 -8.81 9.23
N ASP A 63 -6.36 -9.46 10.15
CA ASP A 63 -5.40 -8.80 11.03
C ASP A 63 -4.24 -8.18 10.25
N ILE A 64 -3.74 -8.86 9.21
CA ILE A 64 -2.73 -8.31 8.30
C ILE A 64 -3.25 -7.06 7.60
N TYR A 65 -4.47 -7.08 7.05
CA TYR A 65 -5.06 -5.90 6.41
C TYR A 65 -5.18 -4.72 7.38
N ILE A 66 -5.76 -4.94 8.57
CA ILE A 66 -5.94 -3.90 9.58
C ILE A 66 -4.59 -3.33 10.02
N GLY A 67 -3.62 -4.18 10.32
CA GLY A 67 -2.28 -3.77 10.74
C GLY A 67 -1.56 -2.99 9.64
N GLY A 68 -1.54 -3.51 8.42
CA GLY A 68 -0.88 -2.87 7.29
C GLY A 68 -1.51 -1.52 6.91
N TYR A 69 -2.84 -1.43 6.86
CA TYR A 69 -3.52 -0.16 6.59
C TYR A 69 -3.31 0.87 7.69
N THR A 70 -3.20 0.45 8.95
CA THR A 70 -2.90 1.36 10.06
C THR A 70 -1.50 1.98 9.90
N VAL A 71 -0.48 1.17 9.60
CA VAL A 71 0.89 1.66 9.37
C VAL A 71 0.96 2.56 8.14
N SER A 72 0.32 2.16 7.04
CA SER A 72 0.22 2.97 5.83
C SER A 72 -0.49 4.30 6.09
N PHE A 73 -1.59 4.30 6.83
CA PHE A 73 -2.33 5.52 7.19
C PHE A 73 -1.46 6.49 7.99
N LEU A 74 -0.81 6.01 9.06
CA LEU A 74 0.05 6.86 9.90
C LEU A 74 1.19 7.49 9.09
N THR A 75 1.87 6.70 8.26
CA THR A 75 2.98 7.21 7.43
C THR A 75 2.52 8.17 6.33
N LEU A 76 1.34 7.97 5.75
CA LEU A 76 0.74 8.91 4.80
C LEU A 76 0.34 10.23 5.46
N ILE A 77 -0.23 10.19 6.67
CA ILE A 77 -0.58 11.40 7.41
C ILE A 77 0.67 12.23 7.73
N ILE A 78 1.75 11.60 8.23
CA ILE A 78 3.02 12.29 8.48
C ILE A 78 3.55 12.95 7.20
N SER A 79 3.52 12.23 6.09
CA SER A 79 3.97 12.72 4.79
C SER A 79 3.14 13.90 4.26
N LEU A 80 1.82 13.84 4.40
CA LEU A 80 0.91 14.95 4.07
C LEU A 80 1.21 16.17 4.94
N CYS A 81 1.40 15.99 6.26
CA CYS A 81 1.77 17.07 7.17
C CYS A 81 3.08 17.75 6.73
N ILE A 82 4.10 16.99 6.33
CA ILE A 82 5.36 17.51 5.80
C ILE A 82 5.10 18.36 4.54
N PHE A 83 4.44 17.81 3.53
CA PHE A 83 4.20 18.53 2.26
C PHE A 83 3.33 19.78 2.42
N HIS A 84 2.38 19.77 3.35
CA HIS A 84 1.56 20.94 3.65
C HIS A 84 2.32 22.03 4.42
N SER A 85 3.21 21.65 5.34
CA SER A 85 3.98 22.57 6.18
C SER A 85 5.07 23.30 5.40
N PHE A 86 5.80 22.60 4.55
CA PHE A 86 6.94 23.17 3.81
C PHE A 86 6.49 23.87 2.53
N ARG A 87 6.23 25.18 2.64
CA ARG A 87 5.88 26.04 1.48
C ARG A 87 6.93 26.00 0.37
N THR A 88 8.20 25.80 0.70
CA THR A 88 9.34 25.73 -0.23
C THR A 88 9.28 24.51 -1.17
N LEU A 89 8.59 23.43 -0.77
CA LEU A 89 8.46 22.21 -1.57
C LEU A 89 7.27 22.24 -2.53
N LYS A 90 6.53 23.35 -2.61
CA LYS A 90 5.31 23.46 -3.44
C LYS A 90 5.67 23.58 -4.92
N CYS A 91 5.62 22.45 -5.63
CA CYS A 91 5.74 22.34 -7.08
C CYS A 91 4.49 21.66 -7.67
N THR A 92 4.22 21.80 -8.97
CA THR A 92 3.12 21.11 -9.66
C THR A 92 3.19 19.59 -9.47
N ARG A 93 4.39 19.00 -9.49
CA ARG A 93 4.63 17.58 -9.20
C ARG A 93 4.16 17.20 -7.79
N ILE A 94 4.54 18.00 -6.78
CA ILE A 94 4.16 17.76 -5.37
C ILE A 94 2.66 17.92 -5.15
N ARG A 95 1.97 18.82 -5.87
CA ARG A 95 0.50 18.91 -5.80
C ARG A 95 -0.19 17.61 -6.21
N ILE A 96 0.29 16.96 -7.28
CA ILE A 96 -0.24 15.66 -7.73
C ILE A 96 -0.02 14.60 -6.65
N HIS A 97 1.18 14.54 -6.05
CA HIS A 97 1.46 13.61 -4.96
C HIS A 97 0.61 13.86 -3.71
N ILE A 98 0.35 15.12 -3.34
CA ILE A 98 -0.54 15.45 -2.21
C ILE A 98 -1.94 14.86 -2.44
N HIS A 99 -2.50 15.02 -3.64
CA HIS A 99 -3.82 14.47 -3.95
C HIS A 99 -3.83 12.93 -3.95
N LEU A 100 -2.80 12.30 -4.53
CA LEU A 100 -2.61 10.85 -4.46
C LEU A 100 -2.49 10.35 -3.02
N PHE A 101 -1.73 11.04 -2.17
CA PHE A 101 -1.49 10.62 -0.79
C PHE A 101 -2.75 10.81 0.05
N THR A 102 -3.52 11.87 -0.24
CA THR A 102 -4.82 12.13 0.39
C THR A 102 -5.82 11.03 0.03
N SER A 103 -5.91 10.63 -1.25
CA SER A 103 -6.82 9.56 -1.66
C SER A 103 -6.44 8.22 -1.01
N LEU A 104 -5.14 7.90 -0.97
CA LEU A 104 -4.63 6.69 -0.31
C LEU A 104 -4.92 6.70 1.20
N ALA A 105 -4.73 7.83 1.88
CA ALA A 105 -4.99 7.96 3.32
C ALA A 105 -6.47 7.77 3.64
N LEU A 106 -7.37 8.43 2.89
CA LEU A 106 -8.82 8.23 3.03
C LEU A 106 -9.20 6.76 2.79
N SER A 107 -8.61 6.14 1.78
CA SER A 107 -8.89 4.74 1.46
C SER A 107 -8.44 3.78 2.56
N CYS A 108 -7.25 4.00 3.15
CA CYS A 108 -6.80 3.22 4.31
C CYS A 108 -7.80 3.37 5.48
N LEU A 109 -8.23 4.60 5.78
CA LEU A 109 -9.18 4.88 6.85
C LEU A 109 -10.50 4.12 6.66
N PHE A 110 -11.11 4.22 5.48
CA PHE A 110 -12.39 3.55 5.23
C PHE A 110 -12.27 2.02 5.16
N TRP A 111 -11.15 1.48 4.64
CA TRP A 111 -10.92 0.04 4.68
C TRP A 111 -10.75 -0.49 6.11
N ILE A 112 -10.09 0.26 7.01
CA ILE A 112 -10.01 -0.10 8.44
C ILE A 112 -11.43 -0.16 9.04
N VAL A 113 -12.27 0.83 8.76
CA VAL A 113 -13.67 0.86 9.22
C VAL A 113 -14.42 -0.37 8.70
N TRP A 114 -14.27 -0.73 7.42
CA TRP A 114 -14.89 -1.92 6.83
C TRP A 114 -14.47 -3.21 7.54
N TYR A 115 -13.16 -3.42 7.71
CA TYR A 115 -12.65 -4.65 8.31
C TYR A 115 -12.99 -4.78 9.80
N LYS A 116 -13.14 -3.66 10.51
CA LYS A 116 -13.52 -3.64 11.93
C LYS A 116 -15.02 -3.73 12.20
N PHE A 117 -15.84 -3.05 11.40
CA PHE A 117 -17.28 -2.93 11.70
C PHE A 117 -18.17 -3.81 10.82
N VAL A 118 -17.70 -4.28 9.67
CA VAL A 118 -18.51 -5.09 8.73
C VAL A 118 -17.99 -6.51 8.60
N VAL A 119 -16.66 -6.70 8.50
CA VAL A 119 -16.08 -8.05 8.33
C VAL A 119 -16.04 -8.82 9.65
N GLU A 120 -15.81 -8.14 10.77
CA GLU A 120 -15.75 -8.76 12.09
C GLU A 120 -17.15 -9.17 12.61
N ASP A 121 -18.20 -8.44 12.21
CA ASP A 121 -19.59 -8.69 12.63
C ASP A 121 -20.46 -9.18 11.45
N PRO A 122 -20.70 -10.50 11.33
CA PRO A 122 -21.52 -11.06 10.26
C PRO A 122 -23.01 -10.70 10.36
N ASP A 123 -23.50 -10.29 11.53
CA ASP A 123 -24.92 -9.94 11.72
C ASP A 123 -25.23 -8.60 11.03
N VAL A 124 -24.28 -7.66 11.05
CA VAL A 124 -24.36 -6.40 10.32
C VAL A 124 -24.51 -6.63 8.82
N LEU A 125 -23.73 -7.57 8.28
CA LEU A 125 -23.79 -7.94 6.86
C LEU A 125 -25.15 -8.53 6.50
N ASN A 126 -25.69 -9.41 7.35
CA ASN A 126 -26.98 -10.05 7.13
C ASN A 126 -28.17 -9.07 7.29
N ALA A 127 -28.04 -8.10 8.20
CA ALA A 127 -29.04 -7.08 8.44
C ALA A 127 -29.21 -6.09 7.27
N ASN A 128 -28.25 -6.05 6.32
CA ASN A 128 -28.30 -5.24 5.09
C ASN A 128 -28.68 -3.77 5.32
N THR A 129 -28.13 -3.17 6.37
CA THR A 129 -28.49 -1.80 6.75
C THR A 129 -27.96 -0.76 5.74
N GLY A 130 -28.69 0.35 5.56
CA GLY A 130 -28.33 1.38 4.56
C GLY A 130 -26.93 1.99 4.74
N TRP A 131 -26.43 2.10 5.97
CA TRP A 131 -25.07 2.61 6.22
C TRP A 131 -23.98 1.63 5.75
N CYS A 132 -24.20 0.31 5.84
CA CYS A 132 -23.28 -0.71 5.36
C CYS A 132 -23.16 -0.66 3.83
N VAL A 133 -24.31 -0.54 3.15
CA VAL A 133 -24.36 -0.36 1.70
C VAL A 133 -23.68 0.95 1.28
N GLY A 134 -23.97 2.06 1.99
CA GLY A 134 -23.33 3.35 1.74
C GLY A 134 -21.81 3.30 1.91
N LEU A 135 -21.33 2.65 2.97
CA LEU A 135 -19.89 2.42 3.21
C LEU A 135 -19.25 1.59 2.10
N HIS A 136 -19.92 0.51 1.65
CA HIS A 136 -19.43 -0.32 0.56
C HIS A 136 -19.29 0.44 -0.77
N ILE A 137 -20.28 1.28 -1.11
CA ILE A 137 -20.23 2.16 -2.29
C ILE A 137 -19.10 3.17 -2.16
N LEU A 138 -18.96 3.79 -0.98
CA LEU A 138 -17.91 4.77 -0.71
C LEU A 138 -16.51 4.15 -0.87
N LEU A 139 -16.29 2.93 -0.38
CA LEU A 139 -15.03 2.20 -0.57
C LEU A 139 -14.68 2.00 -2.04
N HIS A 140 -15.67 1.59 -2.85
CA HIS A 140 -15.47 1.41 -4.29
C HIS A 140 -15.17 2.74 -4.98
N TYR A 141 -15.86 3.81 -4.61
CA TYR A 141 -15.59 5.15 -5.12
C TYR A 141 -14.16 5.61 -4.78
N LEU A 142 -13.75 5.47 -3.51
CA LEU A 142 -12.39 5.85 -3.07
C LEU A 142 -11.31 5.02 -3.76
N MET A 143 -11.57 3.73 -4.00
CA MET A 143 -10.69 2.87 -4.80
C MET A 143 -10.52 3.40 -6.24
N LEU A 144 -11.61 3.81 -6.90
CA LEU A 144 -11.54 4.43 -8.24
C LEU A 144 -10.77 5.75 -8.24
N VAL A 145 -10.98 6.59 -7.22
CA VAL A 145 -10.25 7.85 -7.07
C VAL A 145 -8.74 7.59 -6.91
N ASN A 146 -8.34 6.57 -6.15
CA ASN A 146 -6.92 6.18 -6.07
C ASN A 146 -6.37 5.78 -7.44
N TYR A 147 -7.09 4.92 -8.17
CA TYR A 147 -6.66 4.50 -9.50
C TYR A 147 -6.50 5.68 -10.44
N PHE A 148 -7.44 6.61 -10.40
CA PHE A 148 -7.37 7.84 -11.19
C PHE A 148 -6.13 8.66 -10.84
N TRP A 149 -5.83 8.88 -9.56
CA TRP A 149 -4.63 9.64 -9.16
C TRP A 149 -3.31 8.93 -9.49
N MET A 150 -3.24 7.61 -9.32
CA MET A 150 -2.08 6.82 -9.76
C MET A 150 -1.90 6.91 -11.29
N PHE A 151 -3.00 6.89 -12.04
CA PHE A 151 -2.98 7.10 -13.47
C PHE A 151 -2.49 8.51 -13.84
N CYS A 152 -2.98 9.55 -13.17
CA CYS A 152 -2.52 10.93 -13.39
C CYS A 152 -1.03 11.10 -13.10
N GLU A 153 -0.52 10.48 -12.04
CA GLU A 153 0.91 10.46 -11.74
C GLU A 153 1.71 9.74 -12.84
N GLY A 154 1.26 8.56 -13.27
CA GLY A 154 1.88 7.80 -14.36
C GLY A 154 1.89 8.57 -15.68
N LEU A 155 0.79 9.24 -16.02
CA LEU A 155 0.68 10.09 -17.20
C LEU A 155 1.60 11.30 -17.12
N HIS A 156 1.68 11.95 -15.94
CA HIS A 156 2.59 13.07 -15.72
C HIS A 156 4.05 12.65 -15.94
N LEU A 157 4.47 11.53 -15.34
CA LEU A 157 5.82 10.98 -15.52
C LEU A 157 6.11 10.67 -17.00
N HIS A 158 5.16 10.02 -17.69
CA HIS A 158 5.30 9.68 -19.10
C HIS A 158 5.45 10.92 -19.98
N LEU A 159 4.63 11.95 -19.76
CA LEU A 159 4.72 13.20 -20.52
C LEU A 159 6.07 13.90 -20.31
N VAL A 160 6.55 13.98 -19.06
CA VAL A 160 7.87 14.55 -18.75
C VAL A 160 8.97 13.76 -19.45
N LEU A 161 8.91 12.42 -19.43
CA LEU A 161 9.87 11.56 -20.10
C LEU A 161 9.90 11.81 -21.61
N VAL A 162 8.74 11.88 -22.27
CA VAL A 162 8.64 12.16 -23.72
C VAL A 162 9.27 13.53 -24.05
N ILE A 163 8.96 14.57 -23.26
CA ILE A 163 9.55 15.91 -23.44
C ILE A 163 11.06 15.85 -23.31
N VAL A 164 11.60 15.21 -22.26
CA VAL A 164 13.05 15.09 -22.03
C VAL A 164 13.72 14.33 -23.18
N MET A 165 13.12 13.25 -23.66
CA MET A 165 13.66 12.48 -24.79
C MET A 165 13.68 13.30 -26.08
N ALA A 166 12.62 14.05 -26.37
CA ALA A 166 12.57 14.96 -27.51
C ALA A 166 13.63 16.07 -27.41
N SER A 167 13.76 16.69 -26.22
CA SER A 167 14.80 17.70 -25.95
C SER A 167 16.21 17.13 -26.10
N LEU A 168 16.45 15.89 -25.67
CA LEU A 168 17.74 15.22 -25.81
C LEU A 168 18.08 14.95 -27.29
N VAL A 169 17.12 14.49 -28.09
CA VAL A 169 17.31 14.30 -29.54
C VAL A 169 17.64 15.62 -30.22
N PHE A 170 16.90 16.68 -29.87
CA PHE A 170 17.18 18.03 -30.37
C PHE A 170 18.58 18.50 -29.97
N LEU A 171 18.98 18.32 -28.71
CA LEU A 171 20.31 18.66 -28.22
C LEU A 171 21.41 17.89 -28.97
N ILE A 172 21.23 16.58 -29.16
CA ILE A 172 22.17 15.75 -29.93
C ILE A 172 22.32 16.28 -31.36
N ASN A 173 21.22 16.68 -32.02
CA ASN A 173 21.27 17.24 -33.36
C ASN A 173 22.01 18.58 -33.40
N VAL A 174 21.74 19.48 -32.45
CA VAL A 174 22.42 20.78 -32.34
C VAL A 174 23.91 20.59 -32.06
N VAL A 175 24.27 19.75 -31.09
CA VAL A 175 25.68 19.44 -30.77
C VAL A 175 26.38 18.79 -31.95
N ARG A 176 25.74 17.88 -32.69
CA ARG A 176 26.31 17.30 -33.94
C ARG A 176 26.57 18.37 -34.99
N VAL A 177 25.66 19.31 -35.20
CA VAL A 177 25.83 20.41 -36.17
C VAL A 177 26.95 21.36 -35.72
N LEU A 178 27.01 21.68 -34.43
CA LEU A 178 28.07 22.51 -33.86
C LEU A 178 29.44 21.82 -33.93
N LEU A 179 29.52 20.55 -33.56
CA LEU A 179 30.74 19.76 -33.64
C LEU A 179 31.18 19.53 -35.09
N THR A 180 30.27 19.37 -36.05
CA THR A 180 30.65 19.29 -37.47
C THR A 180 31.14 20.63 -38.03
N LYS A 181 30.72 21.77 -37.45
CA LYS A 181 31.26 23.10 -37.78
C LYS A 181 32.57 23.43 -37.08
N LEU A 182 32.79 22.89 -35.87
CA LEU A 182 34.03 23.06 -35.09
C LEU A 182 35.12 22.03 -35.45
N SER A 183 34.75 20.83 -35.92
CA SER A 183 35.64 19.74 -36.32
C SER A 183 36.32 19.96 -37.69
N SER A 184 36.25 21.17 -38.25
CA SER A 184 37.20 21.62 -39.28
C SER A 184 38.62 21.82 -38.71
N THR A 185 38.86 21.55 -37.42
CA THR A 185 40.21 21.42 -36.84
C THR A 185 40.25 20.30 -35.78
N SER A 186 40.92 19.20 -36.16
CA SER A 186 41.43 18.06 -35.34
C SER A 186 40.45 16.97 -34.84
N PRO A 187 40.82 15.66 -34.92
CA PRO A 187 39.95 14.52 -34.58
C PRO A 187 40.22 13.84 -33.22
N HIS A 188 39.13 13.33 -32.60
CA HIS A 188 38.96 12.44 -31.41
C HIS A 188 39.07 13.07 -30.00
N PRO A 189 38.47 12.50 -28.90
CA PRO A 189 37.66 11.27 -28.70
C PRO A 189 36.33 11.52 -27.90
N ALA A 190 35.43 10.57 -27.56
CA ALA A 190 35.46 9.71 -26.36
C ALA A 190 34.27 8.71 -26.32
N PRO A 191 34.44 7.49 -25.76
CA PRO A 191 33.35 6.58 -25.40
C PRO A 191 33.09 6.63 -23.88
N LEU A 192 31.84 6.61 -23.39
CA LEU A 192 31.58 6.24 -21.99
C LEU A 192 30.14 5.79 -21.73
N GLY A 193 30.01 4.55 -21.27
CA GLY A 193 29.22 4.27 -20.06
C GLY A 193 27.69 4.15 -20.19
N LEU A 194 27.18 3.41 -21.18
CA LEU A 194 25.82 2.87 -21.11
C LEU A 194 25.75 1.78 -20.02
N ARG A 195 25.63 2.17 -18.75
CA ARG A 195 25.17 1.26 -17.69
C ARG A 195 24.75 2.02 -16.45
N LYS A 196 23.43 2.19 -16.32
CA LYS A 196 22.61 2.07 -15.09
C LYS A 196 21.16 2.47 -15.40
N ALA A 197 20.52 1.74 -16.31
CA ALA A 197 19.08 1.84 -16.56
C ALA A 197 18.32 0.65 -15.91
N THR A 198 18.71 0.27 -14.70
CA THR A 198 18.04 -0.75 -13.89
C THR A 198 17.87 -0.21 -12.48
N ARG A 199 17.09 0.86 -12.38
CA ARG A 199 16.62 1.43 -11.11
C ARG A 199 15.21 2.04 -11.25
N ALA A 200 14.82 2.41 -12.47
CA ALA A 200 13.47 2.90 -12.77
C ALA A 200 12.39 1.79 -12.75
N THR A 201 12.72 0.54 -13.12
CA THR A 201 11.73 -0.55 -13.21
C THR A 201 11.31 -1.10 -11.84
N LEU A 202 12.21 -1.14 -10.86
CA LEU A 202 11.89 -1.59 -9.49
C LEU A 202 11.07 -0.56 -8.69
N ILE A 203 11.16 0.72 -9.03
CA ILE A 203 10.37 1.81 -8.43
C ILE A 203 8.97 1.90 -9.09
N LEU A 204 8.85 1.41 -10.33
CA LEU A 204 7.60 1.30 -11.07
C LEU A 204 6.66 0.21 -10.54
N ILE A 205 7.20 -0.87 -9.97
CA ILE A 205 6.40 -2.03 -9.54
C ILE A 205 5.44 -1.69 -8.37
N PRO A 206 5.84 -0.94 -7.33
CA PRO A 206 4.91 -0.45 -6.31
C PRO A 206 3.96 0.64 -6.81
N LEU A 207 4.41 1.46 -7.79
CA LEU A 207 3.67 2.62 -8.28
C LEU A 207 2.46 2.27 -9.15
N PHE A 208 2.60 1.25 -10.00
CA PHE A 208 1.63 0.96 -11.06
C PHE A 208 0.48 0.05 -10.60
N GLY A 209 0.38 -0.27 -9.30
CA GLY A 209 -0.72 -1.09 -8.79
C GLY A 209 -0.76 -2.49 -9.41
N LEU A 210 0.38 -3.02 -9.89
CA LEU A 210 0.45 -4.29 -10.64
C LEU A 210 -0.05 -5.50 -9.83
N GLN A 211 -0.14 -5.36 -8.50
CA GLN A 211 -0.83 -6.32 -7.64
C GLN A 211 -2.30 -6.54 -8.04
N HIS A 212 -2.98 -5.54 -8.60
CA HIS A 212 -4.33 -5.66 -9.16
C HIS A 212 -4.41 -6.41 -10.49
N ILE A 213 -3.28 -6.62 -11.20
CA ILE A 213 -3.20 -7.50 -12.39
C ILE A 213 -2.93 -8.95 -11.97
N LEU A 214 -2.33 -9.18 -10.80
CA LEU A 214 -2.14 -10.53 -10.21
C LEU A 214 -3.37 -11.01 -9.42
N LEU A 215 -4.21 -10.07 -8.95
CA LEU A 215 -5.45 -10.35 -8.20
C LEU A 215 -6.55 -11.16 -8.93
N PRO A 216 -6.71 -11.11 -10.27
CA PRO A 216 -7.69 -11.92 -10.99
C PRO A 216 -7.28 -13.39 -11.10
N PHE A 217 -5.99 -13.72 -11.02
CA PHE A 217 -5.48 -15.10 -11.05
C PHE A 217 -5.57 -15.76 -9.66
N ARG A 218 -6.79 -15.80 -9.11
CA ARG A 218 -7.02 -16.55 -7.87
C ARG A 218 -6.88 -18.05 -8.16
N PRO A 219 -5.95 -18.77 -7.51
CA PRO A 219 -5.81 -20.21 -7.69
C PRO A 219 -7.07 -20.95 -7.22
N GLU A 220 -7.32 -22.15 -7.75
CA GLU A 220 -8.49 -22.97 -7.39
C GLU A 220 -8.53 -23.29 -5.88
N LYS A 221 -9.75 -23.38 -5.34
CA LYS A 221 -10.01 -23.59 -3.92
C LYS A 221 -9.46 -24.96 -3.47
N GLY A 222 -8.59 -24.97 -2.46
CA GLY A 222 -8.07 -26.20 -1.83
C GLY A 222 -6.58 -26.49 -2.07
N CYS A 223 -5.88 -25.65 -2.84
CA CYS A 223 -4.42 -25.75 -3.00
C CYS A 223 -3.68 -24.97 -1.91
N SER A 224 -2.54 -25.48 -1.43
CA SER A 224 -1.65 -24.79 -0.49
C SER A 224 -1.17 -23.42 -1.00
N LEU A 225 -1.15 -23.24 -2.33
CA LEU A 225 -0.83 -21.97 -2.99
C LEU A 225 -1.86 -20.85 -2.72
N GLU A 226 -3.13 -21.18 -2.49
CA GLU A 226 -4.17 -20.18 -2.16
C GLU A 226 -3.83 -19.42 -0.87
N ARG A 227 -3.32 -20.14 0.14
CA ARG A 227 -2.93 -19.55 1.42
C ARG A 227 -1.81 -18.52 1.26
N TYR A 228 -0.74 -18.89 0.54
CA TYR A 228 0.38 -17.99 0.28
C TYR A 228 -0.05 -16.78 -0.55
N TYR A 229 -0.93 -17.00 -1.52
CA TYR A 229 -1.49 -15.94 -2.34
C TYR A 229 -2.31 -14.93 -1.52
N GLN A 230 -3.21 -15.41 -0.66
CA GLN A 230 -4.04 -14.53 0.19
C GLN A 230 -3.19 -13.67 1.13
N ILE A 231 -2.17 -14.27 1.78
CA ILE A 231 -1.26 -13.55 2.68
C ILE A 231 -0.40 -12.54 1.90
N GLY A 232 0.18 -12.95 0.77
CA GLY A 232 1.00 -12.10 -0.07
C GLY A 232 0.21 -10.90 -0.62
N ALA A 233 -1.01 -11.14 -1.12
CA ALA A 233 -1.91 -10.09 -1.56
C ALA A 233 -2.25 -9.13 -0.43
N ALA A 234 -2.61 -9.64 0.75
CA ALA A 234 -2.92 -8.81 1.91
C ALA A 234 -1.76 -7.90 2.30
N LEU A 235 -0.53 -8.41 2.32
CA LEU A 235 0.67 -7.62 2.58
C LEU A 235 0.91 -6.55 1.50
N LEU A 236 0.85 -6.93 0.22
CA LEU A 236 1.11 -6.00 -0.89
C LEU A 236 0.10 -4.86 -0.95
N ILE A 237 -1.19 -5.17 -0.77
CA ILE A 237 -2.27 -4.19 -0.82
C ILE A 237 -2.21 -3.27 0.40
N SER A 238 -2.11 -3.83 1.60
CA SER A 238 -2.17 -3.03 2.84
C SER A 238 -0.93 -2.16 3.05
N LEU A 239 0.24 -2.58 2.56
CA LEU A 239 1.51 -1.84 2.67
C LEU A 239 1.81 -0.93 1.46
N GLN A 240 0.92 -0.86 0.46
CA GLN A 240 1.10 -0.01 -0.71
C GLN A 240 1.31 1.47 -0.30
N GLY A 241 0.49 1.98 0.61
CA GLY A 241 0.59 3.35 1.11
C GLY A 241 1.92 3.66 1.78
N LEU A 242 2.41 2.73 2.62
CA LEU A 242 3.73 2.81 3.24
C LEU A 242 4.85 2.89 2.18
N CYS A 243 4.85 1.97 1.21
CA CYS A 243 5.85 1.95 0.15
C CYS A 243 5.88 3.27 -0.65
N VAL A 244 4.69 3.76 -1.03
CA VAL A 244 4.54 5.01 -1.78
C VAL A 244 5.03 6.21 -0.96
N SER A 245 4.68 6.30 0.33
CA SER A 245 5.15 7.36 1.22
C SER A 245 6.68 7.34 1.40
N CYS A 246 7.25 6.16 1.61
CA CYS A 246 8.69 5.98 1.72
C CYS A 246 9.43 6.45 0.47
N LEU A 247 8.93 6.10 -0.73
CA LEU A 247 9.59 6.45 -1.99
C LEU A 247 9.55 7.95 -2.31
N PHE A 248 8.41 8.62 -2.13
CA PHE A 248 8.27 10.02 -2.55
C PHE A 248 8.44 11.06 -1.44
N CYS A 249 8.33 10.67 -0.17
CA CYS A 249 8.53 11.58 0.95
C CYS A 249 9.82 11.26 1.71
N PHE A 250 9.90 10.10 2.38
CA PHE A 250 11.00 9.85 3.32
C PHE A 250 12.35 9.61 2.66
N ALA A 251 12.38 8.98 1.48
CA ALA A 251 13.61 8.78 0.70
C ALA A 251 13.93 9.97 -0.22
N ASN A 252 13.10 11.02 -0.24
CA ASN A 252 13.29 12.14 -1.12
C ASN A 252 14.34 13.12 -0.55
N HIS A 253 15.43 13.31 -1.29
CA HIS A 253 16.54 14.17 -0.86
C HIS A 253 16.12 15.60 -0.54
N ASP A 254 15.21 16.19 -1.32
CA ASP A 254 14.74 17.57 -1.10
C ASP A 254 13.94 17.67 0.20
N VAL A 255 13.15 16.63 0.51
CA VAL A 255 12.38 16.53 1.75
C VAL A 255 13.31 16.32 2.95
N ILE A 256 14.26 15.39 2.86
CA ILE A 256 15.25 15.12 3.90
C ILE A 256 16.01 16.41 4.23
N PHE A 257 16.51 17.12 3.22
CA PHE A 257 17.23 18.37 3.39
C PHE A 257 16.35 19.44 4.06
N ALA A 258 15.10 19.62 3.61
CA ALA A 258 14.17 20.58 4.19
C ALA A 258 13.86 20.28 5.67
N VAL A 259 13.64 18.99 6.01
CA VAL A 259 13.38 18.55 7.39
C VAL A 259 14.62 18.72 8.26
N GLN A 260 15.82 18.40 7.76
CA GLN A 260 17.08 18.62 8.48
C GLN A 260 17.32 20.10 8.78
N CYS A 261 17.13 20.99 7.80
CA CYS A 261 17.22 22.44 8.01
C CYS A 261 16.17 22.96 9.01
N TYR A 262 14.98 22.38 9.03
CA TYR A 262 13.95 22.74 10.02
C TYR A 262 14.33 22.27 11.41
N LEU A 263 14.77 21.01 11.56
CA LEU A 263 15.18 20.44 12.84
C LEU A 263 16.40 21.16 13.42
N SER A 264 17.41 21.49 12.61
CA SER A 264 18.59 22.24 13.08
C SER A 264 18.25 23.65 13.56
N ARG A 265 17.21 24.27 13.00
CA ARG A 265 16.74 25.60 13.41
C ARG A 265 15.87 25.57 14.67
N PHE A 266 15.12 24.49 14.90
CA PHE A 266 14.19 24.37 16.04
C PHE A 266 14.78 23.65 17.25
N PHE A 267 15.71 22.72 17.03
CA PHE A 267 16.42 21.95 18.06
C PHE A 267 17.93 22.06 17.85
N PRO A 268 18.53 23.23 18.14
CA PRO A 268 19.97 23.42 17.98
C PRO A 268 20.79 22.44 18.82
N ASP A 269 20.28 22.03 19.99
CA ASP A 269 20.97 21.12 20.92
C ASP A 269 20.87 19.63 20.55
N LEU A 270 19.95 19.24 19.66
CA LEU A 270 19.77 17.83 19.23
C LEU A 270 20.58 17.50 17.96
N VAL A 271 20.97 18.52 17.20
CA VAL A 271 21.69 18.39 15.92
C VAL A 271 23.10 18.96 16.06
N THR A 272 23.87 18.45 17.02
CA THR A 272 25.33 18.64 17.00
C THR A 272 25.90 17.71 15.92
N HIS A 273 26.21 18.25 14.75
CA HIS A 273 27.03 17.54 13.77
C HIS A 273 28.45 17.36 14.33
N PRO A 274 29.01 16.14 14.42
CA PRO A 274 30.45 15.96 14.48
C PRO A 274 30.99 16.08 13.05
N PHE A 275 31.01 17.29 12.48
CA PHE A 275 31.70 17.55 11.22
C PHE A 275 31.93 19.06 11.03
N LEU A 276 32.69 19.67 11.94
CA LEU A 276 33.45 20.90 11.68
C LEU A 276 34.36 21.18 12.88
N GLU A 277 35.41 20.39 13.02
CA GLU A 277 36.61 20.83 13.73
C GLU A 277 37.85 20.23 13.06
N SER A 278 38.48 21.03 12.19
CA SER A 278 39.94 21.07 12.08
C SER A 278 40.36 22.31 11.28
N ASN A 279 40.91 23.28 12.03
CA ASN A 279 41.84 24.36 11.65
C ASN A 279 41.44 25.31 10.51
N GLY A 280 41.38 26.63 10.68
CA GLY A 280 42.15 27.49 11.58
C GLY A 280 42.78 28.59 10.71
N GLY A 281 42.25 29.82 10.78
CA GLY A 281 42.79 30.98 10.04
C GLY A 281 41.93 32.24 10.23
N GLN A 282 42.52 33.24 10.86
CA GLN A 282 41.96 34.49 11.40
C GLN A 282 41.26 35.47 10.40
N PRO A 283 40.52 36.47 10.92
CA PRO A 283 39.69 37.39 10.14
C PRO A 283 40.47 38.61 9.62
N ALA A 284 40.14 39.06 8.41
CA ALA A 284 40.60 40.34 7.86
C ALA A 284 39.40 41.20 7.38
N THR A 285 39.14 42.26 8.15
CA THR A 285 38.78 43.63 7.74
C THR A 285 37.93 43.89 6.49
N GLN A 286 36.69 44.30 6.74
CA GLN A 286 36.06 45.58 6.34
C GLN A 286 36.50 46.23 5.03
N SER A 287 35.60 46.27 4.03
CA SER A 287 35.34 47.50 3.27
C SER A 287 33.90 47.54 2.76
N ARG A 288 33.16 48.57 3.17
CA ARG A 288 31.88 48.99 2.62
C ARG A 288 32.20 49.93 1.47
N ASP A 289 31.71 49.67 0.27
CA ASP A 289 31.56 50.71 -0.75
C ASP A 289 30.09 51.04 -0.97
N VAL A 290 29.86 52.34 -0.91
CA VAL A 290 28.60 53.07 -0.90
C VAL A 290 28.31 53.56 -2.32
N VAL A 291 27.02 53.55 -2.64
CA VAL A 291 26.34 54.22 -3.76
C VAL A 291 26.92 55.61 -4.11
N VAL A 292 27.33 55.80 -5.37
CA VAL A 292 26.83 56.80 -6.35
C VAL A 292 27.07 56.26 -7.75
#